data_AF-A0A183HTR1-F1
#
_entry.id   AF-A0A183HTR1-F1
#
_cell.length_a   1.000
_cell.length_b   1.000
_cell.length_c   1.000
_cell.angle_alpha   90.00
_cell.angle_beta   90.00
_cell.angle_gamma   90.00
#
_symmetry.space_group_name_H-M   'P 1'
#
loop_
_entity.id
_entity.type
_entity.pdbx_description
1 polymer ?
#
loop_
_entity_poly.entity_id
_entity_poly.type
_entity_poly.pdbx_seq_one_letter_code
_entity_poly.pdbx_strand_id
1 'polypeptide(L)'
;FLGTAFICLQNLVKTFKYGGRQFLLSGNEIEAITVIMGKTLKRQLYHLPGGHRKVINTRSVTVVEEIIQQLCQELNIRSAAEQQEFCLCYILESEDKLKMLANDEYVMDICTELEHNQKQYFLLLKRTVWIHPLRMDNALYIDVMFFQVLFTFSFTLINSNNLNYLRI
;
A
#
# COMPACT_ATOMS: atom_id res chain seq x y z
N PHE A 1 -21.47 22.93 6.93
CA PHE A 1 -20.30 23.76 7.29
C PHE A 1 -19.37 23.13 8.33
N LEU A 2 -19.84 22.50 9.43
CA LEU A 2 -18.94 21.89 10.42
C LEU A 2 -18.07 20.72 9.91
N GLY A 3 -18.61 19.87 9.02
CA GLY A 3 -17.87 18.69 8.53
C GLY A 3 -16.60 19.04 7.74
N THR A 4 -16.66 20.07 6.88
CA THR A 4 -15.52 20.49 6.07
C THR A 4 -14.40 21.09 6.92
N ALA A 5 -14.74 21.90 7.93
CA ALA A 5 -13.74 22.47 8.83
C ALA A 5 -13.02 21.39 9.65
N PHE A 6 -13.74 20.36 10.12
CA PHE A 6 -13.15 19.22 10.81
C PHE A 6 -12.19 18.43 9.92
N ILE A 7 -12.57 18.17 8.66
CA ILE A 7 -11.70 17.50 7.68
C ILE A 7 -10.44 18.33 7.41
N CYS A 8 -10.57 19.66 7.27
CA CYS A 8 -9.41 20.55 7.10
C CYS A 8 -8.44 20.47 8.29
N LEU A 9 -8.96 20.46 9.52
CA LEU A 9 -8.12 20.32 10.71
C LEU A 9 -7.39 18.97 10.73
N GLN A 10 -8.08 17.86 10.42
CA GLN A 10 -7.44 16.55 10.33
C GLN A 10 -6.33 16.52 9.26
N ASN A 11 -6.58 17.13 8.10
CA ASN A 11 -5.60 17.21 7.02
C ASN A 11 -4.38 18.06 7.41
N LEU A 12 -4.60 19.16 8.13
CA LEU A 12 -3.53 20.02 8.64
C LEU A 12 -2.65 19.27 9.65
N VAL A 13 -3.27 18.54 10.60
CA VAL A 13 -2.52 17.71 11.56
C VAL A 13 -1.67 16.65 10.86
N LYS A 14 -2.21 16.00 9.82
CA LYS A 14 -1.42 15.07 8.99
C LYS A 14 -0.24 15.76 8.32
N THR A 15 -0.44 16.96 7.79
CA THR A 15 0.62 17.74 7.14
C THR A 15 1.74 18.07 8.13
N PHE A 16 1.41 18.38 9.38
CA PHE A 16 2.41 18.58 10.43
C PHE A 16 3.17 17.30 10.80
N LYS A 17 2.50 16.13 10.77
CA LYS A 17 3.10 14.85 11.16
C LYS A 17 3.95 14.22 10.05
N TYR A 18 3.52 14.31 8.81
CA TYR A 18 4.10 13.57 7.67
C TYR A 18 4.67 14.49 6.57
N GLY A 19 4.60 15.81 6.75
CA GLY A 19 4.92 16.76 5.69
C GLY A 19 3.76 16.96 4.71
N GLY A 20 3.94 17.84 3.73
CA GLY A 20 2.94 18.10 2.69
C GLY A 20 3.00 17.12 1.52
N ARG A 21 1.89 17.01 0.77
CA ARG A 21 1.88 16.30 -0.53
C ARG A 21 2.86 16.95 -1.50
N GLN A 22 3.49 16.11 -2.32
CA GLN A 22 4.53 16.54 -3.27
C GLN A 22 4.00 16.66 -4.70
N PHE A 23 2.82 16.10 -4.99
CA PHE A 23 2.19 16.16 -6.31
C PHE A 23 0.82 16.84 -6.29
N LEU A 24 0.47 17.46 -7.43
CA LEU A 24 -0.86 18.02 -7.64
C LEU A 24 -1.90 16.89 -7.72
N LEU A 25 -3.13 17.19 -7.28
CA LEU A 25 -4.26 16.27 -7.39
C LEU A 25 -4.50 15.92 -8.86
N SER A 26 -4.70 14.63 -9.13
CA SER A 26 -5.12 14.15 -10.45
C SER A 26 -6.51 14.68 -10.82
N GLY A 27 -6.85 14.71 -12.12
CA GLY A 27 -8.19 15.09 -12.58
C GLY A 27 -9.31 14.27 -11.92
N ASN A 28 -9.07 12.97 -11.72
CA ASN A 28 -9.97 12.08 -11.01
C ASN A 28 -10.16 12.46 -9.53
N GLU A 29 -9.08 12.88 -8.85
CA GLU A 29 -9.18 13.38 -7.46
C GLU A 29 -9.95 14.70 -7.40
N ILE A 30 -9.74 15.59 -8.36
CA ILE A 30 -10.46 16.87 -8.44
C ILE A 30 -11.95 16.61 -8.65
N GLU A 31 -12.34 15.76 -9.60
CA GLU A 31 -13.74 15.39 -9.83
C GLU A 31 -14.38 14.73 -8.61
N ALA A 32 -13.65 13.84 -7.93
CA ALA A 32 -14.14 13.17 -6.72
C ALA A 32 -14.41 14.17 -5.57
N ILE A 33 -13.54 15.17 -5.41
CA ILE A 33 -13.68 16.22 -4.39
C ILE A 33 -14.76 17.24 -4.77
N THR A 34 -14.81 17.67 -6.04
CA THR A 34 -15.60 18.82 -6.47
C THR A 34 -16.98 18.46 -7.04
N VAL A 35 -17.10 17.37 -7.80
CA VAL A 35 -18.32 17.01 -8.55
C VAL A 35 -19.15 15.95 -7.81
N ILE A 36 -18.50 14.96 -7.18
CA ILE A 36 -19.19 13.81 -6.56
C ILE A 36 -19.51 14.06 -5.06
N MET A 37 -20.01 15.26 -4.74
CA MET A 37 -20.52 15.67 -3.42
C MET A 37 -19.78 15.07 -2.20
N GLY A 38 -18.45 15.26 -2.12
CA GLY A 38 -17.68 14.89 -0.94
C GLY A 38 -17.14 13.46 -0.90
N LYS A 39 -17.16 12.71 -2.01
CA LYS A 39 -16.39 11.46 -2.12
C LYS A 39 -14.89 11.76 -2.24
N THR A 40 -14.24 11.95 -1.10
CA THR A 40 -12.77 12.12 -1.01
C THR A 40 -12.00 10.78 -1.09
N LEU A 41 -12.62 9.71 -1.59
CA LEU A 41 -12.16 8.32 -1.45
C LEU A 41 -12.04 7.62 -2.81
N LYS A 42 -10.84 7.19 -3.18
CA LYS A 42 -10.57 6.25 -4.28
C LYS A 42 -10.59 4.82 -3.74
N ARG A 43 -11.28 3.90 -4.41
CA ARG A 43 -11.23 2.46 -4.08
C ARG A 43 -9.93 1.89 -4.64
N GLN A 44 -8.88 1.88 -3.82
CA GLN A 44 -7.57 1.40 -4.24
C GLN A 44 -7.42 -0.09 -3.91
N LEU A 45 -6.88 -0.84 -4.86
CA LEU A 45 -6.58 -2.27 -4.71
C LEU A 45 -5.16 -2.43 -4.15
N TYR A 46 -5.05 -3.20 -3.06
CA TYR A 46 -3.80 -3.59 -2.44
C TYR A 46 -3.69 -5.11 -2.47
N HIS A 47 -2.48 -5.58 -2.71
CA HIS A 47 -2.16 -6.99 -2.85
C HIS A 47 -1.44 -7.49 -1.60
N LEU A 48 -1.67 -8.76 -1.33
CA LEU A 48 -0.99 -9.56 -0.34
C LEU A 48 -0.38 -10.77 -1.08
N PRO A 49 0.81 -11.23 -0.68
CA PRO A 49 1.41 -12.45 -1.22
C PRO A 49 0.42 -13.63 -1.21
N GLY A 50 0.47 -14.49 -2.24
CA GLY A 50 -0.47 -15.61 -2.40
C GLY A 50 -1.72 -15.29 -3.24
N GLY A 51 -1.75 -14.15 -3.93
CA GLY A 51 -2.86 -13.74 -4.79
C GLY A 51 -4.06 -13.14 -4.02
N HIS A 52 -3.88 -12.88 -2.73
CA HIS A 52 -4.89 -12.24 -1.90
C HIS A 52 -4.95 -10.74 -2.21
N ARG A 53 -6.15 -10.17 -2.20
CA ARG A 53 -6.38 -8.77 -2.59
C ARG A 53 -7.36 -8.10 -1.63
N LYS A 54 -7.09 -6.85 -1.30
CA LYS A 54 -7.94 -6.01 -0.44
C LYS A 54 -8.20 -4.68 -1.11
N VAL A 55 -9.46 -4.31 -1.24
CA VAL A 55 -9.85 -2.96 -1.66
C VAL A 55 -10.00 -2.09 -0.43
N ILE A 56 -9.23 -1.00 -0.35
CA ILE A 56 -9.28 -0.03 0.73
C ILE A 56 -9.66 1.34 0.16
N ASN A 57 -10.60 2.02 0.82
CA ASN A 57 -10.97 3.39 0.49
C ASN A 57 -9.84 4.33 0.90
N THR A 58 -9.09 4.81 -0.09
CA THR A 58 -7.89 5.61 0.07
C THR A 58 -8.22 7.07 -0.21
N ARG A 59 -7.88 7.97 0.72
CA ARG A 59 -8.10 9.41 0.58
C ARG A 59 -6.90 10.06 -0.09
N SER A 60 -7.11 11.27 -0.62
CA SER A 60 -6.02 12.14 -1.08
C SER A 60 -4.96 12.39 -0.01
N VAL A 61 -5.32 12.30 1.27
CA VAL A 61 -4.41 12.52 2.41
C VAL A 61 -3.99 11.23 3.11
N THR A 62 -4.26 10.06 2.52
CA THR A 62 -3.85 8.79 3.10
C THR A 62 -2.35 8.56 2.87
N VAL A 63 -1.61 8.36 3.95
CA VAL A 63 -0.18 8.02 3.90
C VAL A 63 0.03 6.52 3.89
N VAL A 64 1.21 6.08 3.45
CA VAL A 64 1.60 4.67 3.35
C VAL A 64 1.47 3.95 4.70
N GLU A 65 1.89 4.59 5.80
CA GLU A 65 1.78 4.00 7.15
C GLU A 65 0.35 3.56 7.49
N GLU A 66 -0.67 4.36 7.14
CA GLU A 66 -2.07 4.03 7.43
C GLU A 66 -2.53 2.78 6.68
N ILE A 67 -2.05 2.59 5.45
CA ILE A 67 -2.35 1.39 4.66
C ILE A 67 -1.66 0.17 5.25
N ILE A 68 -0.40 0.29 5.65
CA ILE A 68 0.35 -0.79 6.30
C ILE A 68 -0.39 -1.23 7.56
N GLN A 69 -0.76 -0.28 8.43
CA GLN A 69 -1.52 -0.56 9.65
C GLN A 69 -2.83 -1.29 9.36
N GLN A 70 -3.59 -0.83 8.37
CA GLN A 70 -4.87 -1.44 8.01
C GLN A 70 -4.71 -2.87 7.45
N LEU A 71 -3.73 -3.10 6.57
CA LEU A 71 -3.47 -4.44 6.05
C LEU A 71 -2.91 -5.38 7.13
N CYS A 72 -2.04 -4.89 8.01
CA CYS A 72 -1.54 -5.64 9.16
C CYS A 72 -2.67 -6.05 10.12
N GLN A 73 -3.69 -5.20 10.32
CA GLN A 73 -4.86 -5.57 11.12
C GLN A 73 -5.62 -6.77 10.54
N GLU A 74 -5.75 -6.86 9.21
CA GLU A 74 -6.37 -8.01 8.53
C GLU A 74 -5.56 -9.31 8.77
N LEU A 75 -4.24 -9.19 8.91
CA LEU A 75 -3.33 -10.30 9.25
C LEU A 75 -3.26 -10.59 10.76
N ASN A 76 -4.13 -9.99 11.58
CA ASN A 76 -4.09 -10.05 13.04
C ASN A 76 -2.74 -9.60 13.64
N ILE A 77 -2.09 -8.60 13.03
CA ILE A 77 -0.87 -7.96 13.52
C ILE A 77 -1.26 -6.63 14.20
N ARG A 78 -1.26 -6.63 15.53
CA ARG A 78 -1.70 -5.48 16.34
C ARG A 78 -0.55 -4.70 16.97
N SER A 79 0.62 -5.32 17.13
CA SER A 79 1.80 -4.68 17.70
C SER A 79 2.36 -3.67 16.71
N ALA A 80 2.46 -2.40 17.12
CA ALA A 80 3.09 -1.37 16.30
C ALA A 80 4.55 -1.75 15.94
N ALA A 81 5.27 -2.42 16.85
CA ALA A 81 6.63 -2.88 16.59
C ALA A 81 6.69 -3.98 15.52
N GLU A 82 5.71 -4.90 15.50
CA GLU A 82 5.61 -5.93 14.45
C GLU A 82 5.20 -5.30 13.11
N GLN A 83 4.35 -4.27 13.13
CA GLN A 83 3.94 -3.54 11.91
C GLN A 83 5.12 -2.82 11.23
N GLN A 84 6.12 -2.34 11.99
CA GLN A 84 7.33 -1.72 11.42
C GLN A 84 8.19 -2.69 10.60
N GLU A 85 7.92 -4.00 10.67
CA GLU A 85 8.59 -4.98 9.83
C GLU A 85 8.03 -5.07 8.42
N PHE A 86 6.94 -4.37 8.16
CA PHE A 86 6.24 -4.36 6.88
C PHE A 86 6.46 -3.04 6.17
N CYS A 87 6.46 -3.12 4.85
CA CYS A 87 6.54 -1.99 3.95
C CYS A 87 5.50 -2.19 2.85
N LEU A 88 4.90 -1.08 2.40
CA LEU A 88 4.14 -1.07 1.17
C LEU A 88 5.12 -0.86 0.01
N CYS A 89 4.98 -1.64 -1.04
CA CYS A 89 5.78 -1.50 -2.24
C CYS A 89 4.88 -1.42 -3.47
N TYR A 90 5.38 -0.88 -4.56
CA TYR A 90 4.77 -1.10 -5.86
C TYR A 90 5.68 -1.92 -6.77
N ILE A 91 5.05 -2.72 -7.62
CA ILE A 91 5.69 -3.52 -8.67
C ILE A 91 5.21 -2.98 -10.01
N LEU A 92 6.14 -2.68 -10.91
CA LEU A 92 5.84 -2.30 -12.28
C LEU A 92 5.71 -3.55 -13.15
N GLU A 93 4.59 -3.69 -13.85
CA GLU A 93 4.33 -4.86 -14.72
C GLU A 93 5.39 -5.00 -15.82
N SER A 94 5.90 -3.88 -16.32
CA SER A 94 6.90 -3.85 -17.41
C SER A 94 8.33 -4.12 -16.98
N GLU A 95 8.68 -3.94 -15.70
CA GLU A 95 10.07 -3.95 -15.24
C GLU A 95 10.38 -5.06 -14.22
N ASP A 96 9.37 -5.80 -13.74
CA ASP A 96 9.45 -6.77 -12.63
C ASP A 96 10.30 -6.27 -11.44
N LYS A 97 10.29 -4.94 -11.26
CA LYS A 97 11.04 -4.24 -10.22
C LYS A 97 10.08 -3.81 -9.13
N LEU A 98 10.47 -4.15 -7.90
CA LEU A 98 9.79 -3.75 -6.69
C LEU A 98 10.45 -2.47 -6.15
N LYS A 99 9.65 -1.42 -5.94
CA LYS A 99 10.09 -0.21 -5.22
C LYS A 99 9.38 -0.13 -3.88
N MET A 100 10.16 0.03 -2.81
CA MET A 100 9.66 0.23 -1.45
C MET A 100 9.23 1.68 -1.26
N LEU A 101 8.13 1.87 -0.54
CA LEU A 101 7.57 3.18 -0.21
C LEU A 101 7.89 3.52 1.24
N ALA A 102 8.23 4.78 1.49
CA ALA A 102 8.41 5.32 2.83
C ALA A 102 7.06 5.56 3.51
N ASN A 103 7.05 5.45 4.83
CA ASN A 103 5.82 5.48 5.63
C ASN A 103 5.07 6.82 5.57
N ASP A 104 5.80 7.91 5.37
CA ASP A 104 5.31 9.28 5.28
C ASP A 104 4.90 9.70 3.86
N GLU A 105 5.10 8.85 2.84
CA GLU A 105 4.64 9.13 1.49
C GLU A 105 3.11 9.04 1.39
N TYR A 106 2.52 9.91 0.57
CA TYR A 106 1.10 9.88 0.25
C TYR A 106 0.83 8.87 -0.87
N VAL A 107 -0.07 7.92 -0.62
CA VAL A 107 -0.35 6.84 -1.59
C VAL A 107 -0.87 7.40 -2.92
N MET A 108 -1.71 8.43 -2.85
CA MET A 108 -2.27 9.06 -4.04
C MET A 108 -1.25 9.85 -4.86
N ASP A 109 -0.15 10.33 -4.27
CA ASP A 109 0.95 10.96 -5.00
C ASP A 109 1.62 9.92 -5.92
N ILE A 110 1.94 8.76 -5.34
CA ILE A 110 2.54 7.63 -6.04
C ILE A 110 1.62 7.12 -7.16
N CYS A 111 0.33 6.91 -6.86
CA CYS A 111 -0.65 6.50 -7.87
C CYS A 111 -0.73 7.50 -9.03
N THR A 112 -0.76 8.80 -8.72
CA THR A 112 -0.88 9.86 -9.74
C THR A 112 0.36 9.93 -10.63
N GLU A 113 1.55 9.83 -10.04
CA GLU A 113 2.81 9.79 -10.79
C GLU A 113 2.86 8.58 -11.74
N LEU A 114 2.49 7.40 -11.25
CA LEU A 114 2.50 6.17 -12.05
C LEU A 114 1.46 6.21 -13.18
N GLU A 115 0.25 6.70 -12.89
CA GLU A 115 -0.83 6.87 -13.88
C GLU A 115 -0.46 7.90 -14.95
N HIS A 116 0.13 9.03 -14.56
CA HIS A 116 0.62 10.05 -15.49
C HIS A 116 1.67 9.49 -16.46
N ASN A 117 2.57 8.65 -15.94
CA ASN A 117 3.60 8.00 -16.73
C ASN A 117 3.10 6.74 -17.46
N GLN A 118 1.78 6.48 -17.46
CA GLN A 118 1.13 5.34 -18.11
C GLN A 118 1.71 3.98 -17.68
N LYS A 119 2.22 3.89 -16.44
CA LYS A 119 2.80 2.66 -15.91
C LYS A 119 1.71 1.81 -15.28
N GLN A 120 1.64 0.53 -15.66
CA GLN A 120 0.82 -0.46 -14.94
C GLN A 120 1.57 -0.92 -13.69
N TYR A 121 0.88 -0.91 -12.56
CA TYR A 121 1.49 -1.18 -11.25
C TYR A 121 0.56 -1.95 -10.31
N PHE A 122 1.19 -2.66 -9.36
CA PHE A 122 0.51 -3.32 -8.26
C PHE A 122 1.08 -2.82 -6.94
N LEU A 123 0.21 -2.43 -5.99
CA LEU A 123 0.62 -2.11 -4.62
C LEU A 123 0.58 -3.38 -3.77
N LEU A 124 1.69 -3.75 -3.15
CA LEU A 124 1.86 -5.01 -2.41
C LEU A 124 2.37 -4.72 -1.00
N LEU A 125 1.75 -5.31 0.02
CA LEU A 125 2.34 -5.36 1.35
C LEU A 125 3.40 -6.45 1.41
N LYS A 126 4.59 -6.11 1.89
CA LYS A 126 5.70 -7.05 2.04
C LYS A 126 6.33 -6.91 3.41
N ARG A 127 6.59 -8.04 4.07
CA ARG A 127 7.44 -8.10 5.26
C ARG A 127 8.91 -8.04 4.85
N THR A 128 9.66 -7.06 5.33
CA THR A 128 11.05 -6.81 4.95
C THR A 128 12.03 -7.07 6.08
N VAL A 129 11.56 -7.07 7.33
CA VAL A 129 12.34 -7.39 8.53
C VAL A 129 11.69 -8.58 9.26
N TRP A 130 12.49 -9.40 9.94
CA TRP A 130 12.03 -10.64 10.58
C TRP A 130 12.54 -10.74 12.02
N ILE A 131 12.14 -9.82 12.90
CA ILE A 131 12.54 -9.82 14.31
C ILE A 131 11.50 -10.59 15.13
N HIS A 132 10.21 -10.36 14.88
CA HIS A 132 9.12 -11.05 15.56
C HIS A 132 8.97 -12.49 15.02
N PRO A 133 8.69 -13.49 15.87
CA PRO A 133 8.51 -14.87 15.41
C PRO A 133 7.29 -15.00 14.50
N LEU A 134 7.36 -15.93 13.55
CA LEU A 134 6.20 -16.35 12.76
C LEU A 134 5.12 -16.95 13.67
N ARG A 135 3.87 -16.59 13.40
CA ARG A 135 2.70 -17.06 14.17
C ARG A 135 1.80 -17.93 13.29
N MET A 136 1.08 -18.84 13.95
CA MET A 136 0.16 -19.79 13.32
C MET A 136 -1.28 -19.58 13.81
N ASP A 137 -1.65 -18.33 14.11
CA ASP A 137 -2.94 -17.95 14.71
C ASP A 137 -3.93 -17.32 13.72
N ASN A 138 -3.51 -17.06 12.48
CA ASN A 138 -4.35 -16.50 11.42
C ASN A 138 -4.01 -17.14 10.07
N ALA A 139 -5.01 -17.76 9.43
CA ALA A 139 -4.82 -18.47 8.16
C ALA A 139 -4.29 -17.57 7.03
N LEU A 140 -4.82 -16.34 6.92
CA LEU A 140 -4.37 -15.37 5.92
C LEU A 140 -2.92 -14.95 6.17
N TYR A 141 -2.52 -14.75 7.43
CA TYR A 141 -1.13 -14.46 7.79
C TYR A 141 -0.21 -15.63 7.38
N ILE A 142 -0.60 -16.87 7.70
CA ILE A 142 0.18 -18.06 7.36
C ILE A 142 0.39 -18.15 5.84
N ASP A 143 -0.69 -18.02 5.07
CA ASP A 143 -0.63 -18.07 3.60
C ASP A 143 0.26 -16.95 3.05
N VAL A 144 0.06 -15.71 3.51
CA VAL A 144 0.86 -14.56 3.09
C VAL A 144 2.35 -14.78 3.39
N MET A 145 2.71 -15.20 4.60
CA MET A 145 4.11 -15.46 4.96
C MET A 145 4.70 -16.60 4.13
N PHE A 146 3.95 -17.69 3.94
CA PHE A 146 4.38 -18.83 3.16
C PHE A 146 4.68 -18.44 1.71
N PHE A 147 3.75 -17.79 1.02
CA PHE A 147 3.93 -17.39 -0.37
C PHE A 147 5.01 -16.33 -0.53
N GLN A 148 5.17 -15.42 0.44
CA GLN A 148 6.26 -14.44 0.40
C GLN A 148 7.63 -15.10 0.49
N VAL A 149 7.81 -16.06 1.41
CA VAL A 149 9.07 -16.79 1.57
C VAL A 149 9.34 -17.67 0.34
N LEU A 150 8.31 -18.39 -0.15
CA LEU A 150 8.41 -19.21 -1.35
C LEU A 150 8.85 -18.39 -2.57
N PHE A 151 8.25 -17.21 -2.77
CA PHE A 151 8.64 -16.30 -3.85
C PHE A 151 10.08 -15.81 -3.68
N THR A 152 10.47 -15.40 -2.47
CA THR A 152 11.83 -14.91 -2.21
C THR A 152 12.87 -16.00 -2.46
N PHE A 153 12.61 -17.22 -2.01
CA PHE A 153 13.47 -18.38 -2.22
C PHE A 153 13.58 -18.72 -3.71
N SER A 154 12.44 -18.76 -4.42
CA SER A 154 12.40 -19.03 -5.85
C SER A 154 13.13 -17.95 -6.65
N PHE A 155 12.95 -16.67 -6.32
CA PHE A 155 13.67 -15.57 -6.97
C PHE A 155 15.18 -15.64 -6.72
N THR A 156 15.60 -16.04 -5.52
CA THR A 156 17.02 -16.19 -5.18
C THR A 156 17.65 -17.39 -5.89
N LEU A 157 16.91 -18.50 -6.06
CA LEU A 157 17.38 -19.69 -6.77
C LEU A 157 17.26 -19.57 -8.31
N ILE A 158 16.20 -18.95 -8.82
CA ILE A 158 15.87 -18.80 -10.24
C ILE A 158 16.41 -17.44 -10.73
N ASN A 159 17.71 -17.21 -10.51
CA ASN A 159 18.54 -16.45 -11.46
C ASN A 159 18.99 -17.36 -12.63
N SER A 160 18.20 -18.41 -12.92
CA SER A 160 18.30 -19.28 -14.09
C SER A 160 16.90 -19.77 -14.48
N ASN A 161 16.26 -19.00 -15.36
CA ASN A 161 15.16 -19.35 -16.27
C ASN A 161 13.74 -19.59 -15.72
N ASN A 162 12.83 -18.71 -16.17
CA ASN A 162 11.36 -18.73 -16.18
C ASN A 162 10.59 -18.16 -14.96
N LEU A 163 10.12 -16.91 -15.14
CA LEU A 163 9.34 -16.07 -14.21
C LEU A 163 7.81 -16.17 -14.40
N ASN A 164 7.27 -17.31 -14.80
CA ASN A 164 5.81 -17.50 -14.96
C ASN A 164 5.02 -17.63 -13.62
N TYR A 165 5.57 -17.16 -12.50
CA TYR A 165 4.97 -17.32 -11.17
C TYR A 165 4.33 -16.06 -10.58
N LEU A 166 4.20 -14.98 -11.36
CA LEU A 166 3.37 -13.82 -11.00
C LEU A 166 1.88 -14.16 -11.13
N ARG A 167 1.38 -15.06 -10.27
CA ARG A 167 -0.05 -15.03 -9.90
C ARG A 167 -0.22 -14.06 -8.74
N ILE A 168 -0.25 -12.78 -9.11
CA ILE A 168 -0.93 -11.71 -8.35
C ILE A 168 -2.44 -11.94 -8.39
#